data_AF-A0A1I8BNR0-F1
#
_entry.id   AF-A0A1I8BNR0-F1
#
_cell.length_a   1.000
_cell.length_b   1.000
_cell.length_c   1.000
_cell.angle_alpha   90.00
_cell.angle_beta   90.00
_cell.angle_gamma   90.00
#
_symmetry.space_group_name_H-M   'P 1'
#
loop_
_entity.id
_entity.type
_entity.pdbx_description
1 polymer ?
#
loop_
_entity_poly.entity_id
_entity_poly.type
_entity_poly.pdbx_seq_one_letter_code
_entity_poly.pdbx_strand_id
1 'polypeptide(L)'
;MAFREIYLKGVLPSLIRRGNKLYELKVPQNNKCNEVIFRDSFNLCPVALGKLVGAFGLQITEKQFFPHLANIPENYNKTLPQLPSKADYLYGGMSPEKQKEFDQWYEQEKNQQFCLDEALAEYCTNDVQILTEALIAFKKKFAEISKQKNTQHA
;
A
#
# COMPACT_ATOMS: atom_id res chain seq x y z
N MET A 1 -9.44 -4.36 -16.18
CA MET A 1 -10.15 -4.02 -14.91
C MET A 1 -10.82 -5.27 -14.37
N ALA A 2 -10.39 -5.81 -13.23
CA ALA A 2 -10.88 -7.08 -12.67
C ALA A 2 -12.41 -7.13 -12.46
N PHE A 3 -13.04 -6.03 -12.06
CA PHE A 3 -14.50 -5.95 -11.87
C PHE A 3 -15.30 -6.17 -13.15
N ARG A 4 -14.79 -5.66 -14.28
CA ARG A 4 -15.40 -5.89 -15.60
C ARG A 4 -15.34 -7.36 -15.96
N GLU A 5 -14.23 -8.03 -15.66
CA GLU A 5 -14.08 -9.47 -15.92
C GLU A 5 -15.02 -10.32 -15.04
N ILE A 6 -15.21 -9.95 -13.77
CA ILE A 6 -16.19 -10.59 -12.88
C ILE A 6 -17.60 -10.47 -13.47
N TYR A 7 -17.97 -9.27 -13.92
CA TYR A 7 -19.26 -9.01 -14.57
C TYR A 7 -19.43 -9.82 -15.86
N LEU A 8 -18.44 -9.81 -16.75
CA LEU A 8 -18.50 -10.54 -18.02
C LEU A 8 -18.58 -12.06 -17.85
N LYS A 9 -18.02 -12.60 -16.75
CA LYS A 9 -18.11 -14.01 -16.40
C LYS A 9 -19.45 -14.41 -15.77
N GLY A 10 -20.39 -13.47 -15.61
CA GLY A 10 -21.68 -13.73 -14.97
C GLY A 10 -21.57 -14.08 -13.49
N VAL A 11 -20.45 -13.76 -12.85
CA VAL A 11 -20.23 -14.02 -11.43
C VAL A 11 -20.91 -12.90 -10.65
N LEU A 12 -21.86 -13.26 -9.79
CA LEU A 12 -22.55 -12.33 -8.89
C LEU A 12 -21.81 -12.29 -7.55
N PRO A 13 -21.06 -11.22 -7.25
CA PRO A 13 -20.38 -11.12 -5.98
C PRO A 13 -21.34 -10.69 -4.85
N SER A 14 -21.05 -11.13 -3.63
CA SER A 14 -21.69 -10.60 -2.42
C SER A 14 -20.95 -9.36 -1.91
N LEU A 15 -21.69 -8.36 -1.44
CA LEU A 15 -21.17 -7.05 -1.07
C LEU A 15 -21.64 -6.60 0.31
N ILE A 16 -20.71 -6.20 1.17
CA ILE A 16 -20.98 -5.51 2.44
C ILE A 16 -20.44 -4.09 2.33
N ARG A 17 -21.33 -3.08 2.31
CA ARG A 17 -20.95 -1.67 2.24
C ARG A 17 -21.83 -0.78 3.13
N ARG A 18 -21.30 0.38 3.52
CA ARG A 18 -22.06 1.47 4.16
C ARG A 18 -21.67 2.80 3.53
N GLY A 19 -22.61 3.46 2.88
CA GLY A 19 -22.30 4.66 2.07
C GLY A 19 -21.24 4.34 1.03
N ASN A 20 -20.13 5.09 1.08
CA ASN A 20 -18.97 4.94 0.19
C ASN A 20 -17.91 3.95 0.70
N LYS A 21 -18.12 3.33 1.87
CA LYS A 21 -17.17 2.37 2.44
C LYS A 21 -17.52 0.95 2.02
N LEU A 22 -16.59 0.29 1.35
CA LEU A 22 -16.64 -1.14 1.04
C LEU A 22 -15.94 -1.93 2.16
N TYR A 23 -16.68 -2.75 2.90
CA TYR A 23 -16.10 -3.60 3.94
C TYR A 23 -15.66 -4.95 3.38
N GLU A 24 -16.49 -5.55 2.54
CA GLU A 24 -16.24 -6.88 2.00
C GLU A 24 -16.86 -7.04 0.61
N LEU A 25 -16.11 -7.66 -0.30
CA LEU A 25 -16.60 -8.18 -1.57
C LEU A 25 -16.18 -9.64 -1.69
N LYS A 26 -17.15 -10.55 -1.78
CA LYS A 26 -16.92 -11.97 -1.99
C LYS A 26 -17.23 -12.34 -3.42
N VAL A 27 -16.25 -12.87 -4.12
CA VAL A 27 -16.36 -13.31 -5.51
C VAL A 27 -16.30 -14.84 -5.52
N PRO A 28 -17.42 -15.54 -5.77
CA PRO A 28 -17.40 -17.00 -5.86
C PRO A 28 -16.65 -17.43 -7.12
N GLN A 29 -15.83 -18.47 -7.02
CA GLN A 29 -15.20 -19.10 -8.19
C GLN A 29 -16.10 -20.22 -8.73
N ASN A 30 -16.10 -20.41 -10.05
CA ASN A 30 -16.93 -21.40 -10.75
C ASN A 30 -16.71 -22.86 -10.26
N ASN A 31 -15.59 -23.12 -9.57
CA ASN A 31 -15.29 -24.42 -8.96
C ASN A 31 -15.65 -24.40 -7.47
N LYS A 32 -16.94 -24.64 -7.18
CA LYS A 32 -17.68 -25.01 -5.94
C LYS A 32 -17.12 -24.87 -4.49
N CYS A 33 -15.87 -24.52 -4.22
CA CYS A 33 -15.36 -24.41 -2.83
C CYS A 33 -14.42 -23.24 -2.55
N ASN A 34 -14.04 -22.41 -3.54
CA ASN A 34 -13.13 -21.28 -3.30
C ASN A 34 -13.82 -19.95 -3.62
N GLU A 35 -13.76 -19.01 -2.67
CA GLU A 35 -14.16 -17.62 -2.87
C GLU A 35 -12.95 -16.70 -2.71
N VAL A 36 -12.90 -15.64 -3.52
CA VAL A 36 -11.94 -14.55 -3.32
C VAL A 36 -12.63 -13.46 -2.52
N ILE A 37 -12.07 -13.10 -1.38
CA ILE A 37 -12.61 -12.08 -0.50
C ILE A 37 -11.72 -10.84 -0.55
N PHE A 38 -12.26 -9.73 -1.02
CA PHE A 38 -11.61 -8.43 -0.94
C PHE A 38 -12.10 -7.70 0.30
N ARG A 39 -11.18 -7.16 1.09
CA ARG A 39 -11.46 -6.31 2.24
C ARG A 39 -10.56 -5.08 2.18
N ASP A 40 -11.10 -3.96 2.65
CA ASP A 40 -10.37 -2.71 2.75
C ASP A 40 -9.63 -2.66 4.09
N SER A 41 -8.30 -2.70 4.02
CA SER A 41 -7.43 -2.60 5.20
C SER A 41 -7.59 -1.29 5.94
N PHE A 42 -7.91 -0.20 5.25
CA PHE A 42 -8.09 1.13 5.87
C PHE A 42 -9.35 1.20 6.72
N ASN A 43 -10.39 0.44 6.37
CA ASN A 43 -11.59 0.31 7.21
C ASN A 43 -11.34 -0.48 8.51
N LEU A 44 -10.28 -1.29 8.57
CA LEU A 44 -9.87 -2.04 9.76
C LEU A 44 -8.82 -1.28 10.58
N CYS A 45 -7.87 -0.65 9.91
CA CYS A 45 -6.77 0.11 10.49
C CYS A 45 -6.66 1.47 9.77
N PRO A 46 -7.33 2.53 10.28
CA PRO A 46 -7.40 3.84 9.63
C PRO A 46 -6.12 4.65 9.89
N VAL A 47 -4.99 4.11 9.45
CA VAL A 47 -3.65 4.69 9.61
C VAL A 47 -3.00 4.78 8.22
N ALA A 48 -2.29 5.88 7.96
CA ALA A 48 -1.54 6.03 6.72
C ALA A 48 -0.45 4.95 6.60
N LEU A 49 -0.19 4.46 5.39
CA LEU A 49 0.73 3.34 5.15
C LEU A 49 2.13 3.59 5.75
N GLY A 50 2.74 4.74 5.47
CA GLY A 50 4.04 5.15 6.02
C GLY A 50 4.03 5.50 7.53
N LYS A 51 2.91 5.30 8.23
CA LYS A 51 2.85 5.36 9.71
C LYS A 51 2.69 3.98 10.33
N LEU A 52 2.42 2.94 9.54
CA LEU A 52 2.18 1.59 10.04
C LEU A 52 3.45 0.96 10.63
N VAL A 53 4.62 1.23 10.04
CA VAL A 53 5.90 0.71 10.54
C VAL A 53 6.13 1.17 11.99
N GLY A 54 6.03 2.48 12.23
CA GLY A 54 6.14 3.05 13.58
C GLY A 54 5.01 2.62 14.52
N ALA A 55 3.75 2.58 14.03
CA ALA A 55 2.59 2.22 14.86
C ALA A 55 2.63 0.77 15.38
N PHE A 56 3.20 -0.16 14.60
CA PHE A 56 3.31 -1.56 14.97
C PHE A 56 4.73 -2.00 15.39
N GLY A 57 5.73 -1.12 15.32
CA GLY A 57 7.12 -1.43 15.63
C GLY A 57 7.74 -2.44 14.65
N LEU A 58 7.39 -2.34 13.37
CA LEU A 58 7.84 -3.28 12.33
C LEU A 58 9.32 -3.05 11.99
N GLN A 59 10.04 -4.13 11.73
CA GLN A 59 11.46 -4.09 11.33
C GLN A 59 11.56 -4.04 9.79
N ILE A 60 10.94 -3.04 9.19
CA ILE A 60 10.91 -2.84 7.73
C ILE A 60 11.55 -1.49 7.42
N THR A 61 12.48 -1.47 6.48
CA THR A 61 13.03 -0.23 5.95
C THR A 61 12.03 0.39 4.98
N GLU A 62 11.55 1.59 5.30
CA GLU A 62 10.70 2.36 4.39
C GLU A 62 11.56 2.96 3.27
N LYS A 63 11.14 2.76 2.02
CA LYS A 63 11.75 3.50 0.91
C LYS A 63 11.15 4.92 0.89
N GLN A 64 12.01 5.93 1.06
CA GLN A 64 11.55 7.26 1.45
C GLN A 64 10.80 8.02 0.35
N PHE A 65 11.23 7.90 -0.93
CA PHE A 65 10.73 8.77 -2.00
C PHE A 65 10.56 8.04 -3.33
N PHE A 66 9.42 8.29 -4.00
CA PHE A 66 9.11 7.81 -5.35
C PHE A 66 8.59 8.96 -6.22
N PRO A 67 9.00 9.07 -7.50
CA PRO A 67 8.57 10.15 -8.39
C PRO A 67 7.20 9.85 -9.01
N HIS A 68 6.14 10.23 -8.28
CA HIS A 68 4.75 9.92 -8.63
C HIS A 68 4.32 10.47 -9.99
N LEU A 69 4.76 11.69 -10.36
CA LEU A 69 4.40 12.28 -11.66
C LEU A 69 5.23 11.73 -12.82
N ALA A 70 6.35 11.06 -12.53
CA ALA A 70 7.12 10.37 -13.56
C ALA A 70 6.46 9.04 -13.98
N ASN A 71 5.46 8.55 -13.24
CA ASN A 71 4.71 7.33 -13.54
C ASN A 71 3.71 7.53 -14.70
N ILE A 72 4.25 7.74 -15.88
CA ILE A 72 3.49 7.93 -17.13
C ILE A 72 3.98 6.93 -18.19
N PRO A 73 3.11 6.50 -19.13
CA PRO A 73 3.45 5.52 -20.17
C PRO A 73 4.73 5.85 -20.95
N GLU A 74 4.98 7.13 -21.16
CA GLU A 74 6.13 7.63 -21.90
C GLU A 74 7.46 7.33 -21.20
N ASN A 75 7.45 7.09 -19.89
CA ASN A 75 8.65 6.82 -19.10
C ASN A 75 8.88 5.31 -18.83
N TYR A 76 7.92 4.44 -19.18
CA TYR A 76 8.08 2.99 -19.00
C TYR A 76 9.13 2.42 -19.96
N ASN A 77 9.86 1.39 -19.51
CA ASN A 77 10.96 0.75 -20.23
C ASN A 77 12.08 1.72 -20.62
N LYS A 78 12.20 2.85 -19.92
CA LYS A 78 13.26 3.83 -20.12
C LYS A 78 14.12 3.93 -18.88
N THR A 79 15.41 4.08 -19.14
CA THR A 79 16.38 4.44 -18.13
C THR A 79 16.80 5.88 -18.34
N LEU A 80 16.54 6.72 -17.33
CA LEU A 80 16.97 8.10 -17.30
C LEU A 80 18.42 8.17 -16.79
N PRO A 81 19.25 9.09 -17.31
CA PRO A 81 20.64 9.22 -16.88
C PRO A 81 20.76 9.74 -15.43
N GLN A 82 19.70 10.33 -14.89
CA GLN A 82 19.64 10.96 -13.59
C GLN A 82 18.23 10.82 -12.98
N LEU A 83 18.07 11.13 -11.70
CA LEU A 83 16.74 11.11 -11.06
C LEU A 83 15.76 12.09 -11.74
N PRO A 84 14.44 11.79 -11.72
CA PRO A 84 13.40 12.73 -12.10
C PRO A 84 13.47 14.04 -11.31
N SER A 85 12.83 15.08 -11.82
CA SER A 85 12.88 16.40 -11.19
C SER A 85 12.21 16.38 -9.81
N LYS A 86 12.56 17.31 -8.92
CA LYS A 86 11.89 17.44 -7.60
C LYS A 86 10.36 17.56 -7.72
N ALA A 87 9.87 18.21 -8.77
CA ALA A 87 8.43 18.33 -9.02
C ALA A 87 7.76 16.96 -9.20
N ASP A 88 8.46 16.00 -9.80
CA ASP A 88 7.92 14.66 -10.03
C ASP A 88 7.66 13.88 -8.74
N TYR A 89 8.30 14.27 -7.64
CA TYR A 89 8.10 13.70 -6.30
C TYR A 89 7.00 14.40 -5.51
N LEU A 90 6.24 15.32 -6.11
CA LEU A 90 5.24 16.15 -5.42
C LEU A 90 5.86 16.99 -4.28
N TYR A 91 7.10 17.44 -4.46
CA TYR A 91 7.86 18.19 -3.46
C TYR A 91 7.09 19.38 -2.84
N GLY A 92 6.31 20.10 -3.65
CA GLY A 92 5.49 21.23 -3.20
C GLY A 92 4.36 20.85 -2.22
N GLY A 93 3.96 19.58 -2.15
CA GLY A 93 2.96 19.06 -1.22
C GLY A 93 3.55 18.43 0.05
N MET A 94 4.87 18.35 0.18
CA MET A 94 5.54 17.80 1.36
C MET A 94 5.54 18.81 2.53
N SER A 95 5.55 18.32 3.77
CA SER A 95 5.74 19.17 4.94
C SER A 95 7.17 19.72 4.98
N PRO A 96 7.45 20.84 5.67
CA PRO A 96 8.79 21.41 5.76
C PRO A 96 9.84 20.43 6.31
N GLU A 97 9.46 19.54 7.22
CA GLU A 97 10.33 18.50 7.76
C GLU A 97 10.68 17.48 6.68
N LYS A 98 9.67 17.00 5.96
CA LYS A 98 9.84 16.01 4.88
C LYS A 98 10.59 16.59 3.67
N GLN A 99 10.44 17.89 3.41
CA GLN A 99 11.22 18.61 2.39
C GLN A 99 12.72 18.61 2.72
N LYS A 100 13.11 18.79 3.99
CA LYS A 100 14.52 18.74 4.40
C LYS A 100 15.11 17.35 4.21
N GLU A 101 14.38 16.31 4.60
CA GLU A 101 14.78 14.91 4.39
C GLU A 101 14.93 14.61 2.90
N PHE A 102 13.95 15.07 2.09
CA PHE A 102 13.98 14.93 0.64
C PHE A 102 15.18 15.62 0.02
N ASP A 103 15.47 16.87 0.40
CA ASP A 103 16.58 17.63 -0.17
C ASP A 103 17.93 16.99 0.12
N GLN A 104 18.12 16.44 1.33
CA GLN A 104 19.34 15.71 1.69
C GLN A 104 19.52 14.45 0.84
N TRP A 105 18.47 13.65 0.72
CA TRP A 105 18.48 12.43 -0.11
C TRP A 105 18.68 12.76 -1.59
N TYR A 106 17.92 13.73 -2.12
CA TYR A 106 17.95 14.10 -3.53
C TYR A 106 19.32 14.63 -3.94
N GLU A 107 19.98 15.44 -3.09
CA GLU A 107 21.31 15.97 -3.42
C GLU A 107 22.37 14.88 -3.52
N GLN A 108 22.25 13.81 -2.72
CA GLN A 108 23.14 12.64 -2.75
C GLN A 108 22.91 11.77 -3.99
N GLU A 109 21.64 11.59 -4.36
CA GLU A 109 21.25 10.59 -5.36
C GLU A 109 20.94 11.17 -6.74
N LYS A 110 20.83 12.51 -6.91
CA LYS A 110 20.35 13.16 -8.15
C LYS A 110 21.08 12.73 -9.41
N ASN A 111 22.37 12.40 -9.34
CA ASN A 111 23.18 12.04 -10.49
C ASN A 111 23.17 10.53 -10.80
N GLN A 112 22.43 9.73 -10.01
CA GLN A 112 22.32 8.31 -10.25
C GLN A 112 21.35 8.00 -11.38
N GLN A 113 21.69 6.97 -12.14
CA GLN A 113 20.83 6.44 -13.18
C GLN A 113 19.50 5.96 -12.57
N PHE A 114 18.40 6.27 -13.24
CA PHE A 114 17.05 5.97 -12.76
C PHE A 114 16.28 5.11 -13.76
N CYS A 115 15.88 3.91 -13.32
CA CYS A 115 14.96 3.05 -14.06
C CYS A 115 13.59 3.11 -13.39
N LEU A 116 12.57 3.61 -14.11
CA LEU A 116 11.23 3.77 -13.54
C LEU A 116 10.60 2.43 -13.17
N ASP A 117 10.77 1.41 -14.01
CA ASP A 117 10.12 0.10 -13.82
C ASP A 117 10.66 -0.61 -12.57
N GLU A 118 11.98 -0.54 -12.35
CA GLU A 118 12.64 -1.06 -11.15
C GLU A 118 12.20 -0.28 -9.91
N ALA A 119 12.25 1.05 -9.97
CA ALA A 119 11.84 1.90 -8.86
C ALA A 119 10.37 1.68 -8.47
N LEU A 120 9.48 1.51 -9.46
CA LEU A 120 8.06 1.24 -9.27
C LEU A 120 7.83 -0.15 -8.65
N ALA A 121 8.50 -1.18 -9.18
CA ALA A 121 8.39 -2.53 -8.64
C ALA A 121 8.86 -2.60 -7.19
N GLU A 122 10.00 -1.98 -6.87
CA GLU A 122 10.52 -1.91 -5.50
C GLU A 122 9.59 -1.14 -4.57
N TYR A 123 9.10 0.03 -5.00
CA TYR A 123 8.18 0.86 -4.22
C TYR A 123 6.89 0.10 -3.90
N CYS A 124 6.25 -0.50 -4.91
CA CYS A 124 5.04 -1.29 -4.71
C CYS A 124 5.28 -2.53 -3.84
N THR A 125 6.42 -3.20 -3.98
CA THR A 125 6.79 -4.35 -3.15
C THR A 125 6.94 -3.94 -1.68
N ASN A 126 7.61 -2.82 -1.42
CA ASN A 126 7.77 -2.29 -0.07
C ASN A 126 6.42 -1.91 0.56
N ASP A 127 5.56 -1.20 -0.18
CA ASP A 127 4.21 -0.82 0.28
C ASP A 127 3.36 -2.05 0.64
N VAL A 128 3.38 -3.09 -0.21
CA VAL A 128 2.66 -4.35 0.05
C VAL A 128 3.25 -5.08 1.26
N GLN A 129 4.57 -5.10 1.42
CA GLN A 129 5.23 -5.70 2.58
C GLN A 129 4.84 -4.98 3.87
N ILE A 130 4.91 -3.65 3.90
CA ILE A 130 4.50 -2.84 5.08
C ILE A 130 3.05 -3.15 5.45
N LEU A 131 2.13 -3.14 4.47
CA LEU A 131 0.73 -3.40 4.72
C LEU A 131 0.49 -4.83 5.24
N THR A 132 1.18 -5.82 4.66
CA THR A 132 1.05 -7.23 5.05
C THR A 132 1.48 -7.45 6.49
N GLU A 133 2.68 -6.99 6.85
CA GLU A 133 3.23 -7.14 8.19
C GLU A 133 2.41 -6.36 9.23
N ALA A 134 1.94 -5.16 8.90
CA ALA A 134 1.05 -4.39 9.76
C ALA A 134 -0.27 -5.11 10.03
N LEU A 135 -0.90 -5.71 9.02
CA LEU A 135 -2.13 -6.47 9.19
C LEU A 135 -1.92 -7.75 10.00
N ILE A 136 -0.78 -8.42 9.83
CA ILE A 136 -0.40 -9.58 10.66
C ILE A 136 -0.25 -9.14 12.12
N ALA A 137 0.48 -8.06 12.38
CA ALA A 137 0.66 -7.51 13.72
C ALA A 137 -0.66 -7.08 14.36
N PHE A 138 -1.53 -6.40 13.60
CA PHE A 138 -2.88 -6.03 14.03
C PHE A 138 -3.70 -7.25 14.44
N LYS A 139 -3.74 -8.30 13.60
CA LYS A 139 -4.49 -9.53 13.90
C LYS A 139 -3.98 -10.22 15.16
N LYS A 140 -2.66 -10.30 15.36
CA LYS A 140 -2.04 -10.88 16.57
C LYS A 140 -2.47 -10.12 17.82
N LYS A 141 -2.28 -8.79 17.83
CA LYS A 141 -2.68 -7.93 18.95
C LYS A 141 -4.18 -8.03 19.26
N PHE A 142 -5.01 -8.04 18.23
CA PHE A 142 -6.46 -8.17 18.42
C PHE A 142 -6.83 -9.51 19.08
N ALA A 143 -6.25 -10.62 18.62
CA ALA A 143 -6.49 -11.95 19.19
C ALA A 143 -6.02 -12.06 20.65
N GLU A 144 -4.89 -11.45 21.01
CA GLU A 144 -4.37 -11.40 22.38
C GLU A 144 -5.35 -10.68 23.32
N ILE A 145 -5.82 -9.49 22.93
CA ILE A 145 -6.78 -8.70 23.71
C ILE A 145 -8.11 -9.45 23.88
N SER A 146 -8.59 -10.10 22.81
CA SER A 146 -9.83 -10.89 22.86
C SER A 146 -9.74 -12.07 23.83
N LYS A 147 -8.57 -12.73 23.93
CA LYS A 147 -8.36 -13.82 24.89
C LYS A 147 -8.33 -13.34 26.33
N GLN A 148 -7.68 -12.22 26.61
CA GLN A 148 -7.57 -11.66 27.97
C GLN A 148 -8.92 -11.26 28.57
N LYS A 149 -9.85 -10.75 27.75
CA LYS A 149 -11.20 -10.39 28.21
C LYS A 149 -12.05 -11.59 28.62
N ASN A 150 -11.82 -12.77 28.01
CA ASN A 150 -12.56 -13.98 28.38
C ASN A 150 -12.09 -14.58 29.71
N THR A 151 -10.89 -14.24 30.18
CA THR A 151 -10.35 -14.74 31.46
C THR A 151 -10.68 -13.84 32.65
N GLN A 152 -11.11 -12.59 32.44
CA GLN A 152 -11.49 -11.65 33.51
C GLN A 152 -12.98 -11.75 33.92
N HIS A 153 -13.77 -12.57 33.22
CA HIS A 153 -15.19 -12.81 33.52
C HIS A 153 -15.49 -14.29 33.80
N ALA A 154 -14.48 -15.08 34.13
CA ALA A 154 -14.59 -16.49 34.53
C ALA A 154 -14.21 -16.65 36.01
#